data_AF-A0A3N5NCE9-F1
#
_entry.id   AF-A0A3N5NCE9-F1
#
_cell.length_a   1.000
_cell.length_b   1.000
_cell.length_c   1.000
_cell.angle_alpha   90.00
_cell.angle_beta   90.00
_cell.angle_gamma   90.00
#
_symmetry.space_group_name_H-M   'P 1'
#
loop_
_entity.id
_entity.type
_entity.pdbx_description
1 polymer ?
#
loop_
_entity_poly.entity_id
_entity_poly.type
_entity_poly.pdbx_seq_one_letter_code
_entity_poly.pdbx_strand_id
1 'polypeptide(L)'
;MMQDNKGSLYLVPNTLGNPETGWTIPEGVSRTVRNTGVFIVENVRNARRYLKSLDPSMEIDQLVFHELNEHTPPEEIPGFLDECLHGRDTALISEAGAPGVAD
;
A
#
# COMPACT_ATOMS: atom_id res chain seq x y z
N MET A 1 25.90 17.48 0.50
CA MET A 1 24.97 16.43 0.06
C MET A 1 23.56 16.99 0.26
N MET A 2 22.81 17.23 -0.82
CA MET A 2 21.36 17.39 -0.70
C MET A 2 20.85 16.04 -0.20
N GLN A 3 20.16 16.03 0.95
CA GLN A 3 19.42 14.84 1.32
C GLN A 3 18.26 14.76 0.34
N ASP A 4 18.30 13.77 -0.56
CA ASP A 4 17.13 13.39 -1.35
C ASP A 4 16.04 13.02 -0.36
N ASN A 5 15.13 13.96 -0.07
CA ASN A 5 14.04 13.77 0.88
C ASN A 5 12.93 12.94 0.22
N LYS A 6 13.28 11.74 -0.25
CA LYS A 6 12.37 10.76 -0.85
C LYS A 6 11.75 9.92 0.27
N GLY A 7 10.49 9.56 0.09
CA GLY A 7 9.80 8.60 0.93
C GLY A 7 10.27 7.18 0.67
N SER A 8 9.86 6.28 1.53
CA SER A 8 10.07 4.84 1.35
C SER A 8 8.89 4.22 0.62
N LEU A 9 9.18 3.37 -0.37
CA LEU A 9 8.20 2.47 -0.97
C LEU A 9 8.17 1.17 -0.17
N TYR A 10 7.06 0.90 0.52
CA TYR A 10 6.85 -0.31 1.29
C TYR A 10 6.07 -1.35 0.48
N LEU A 11 6.57 -2.58 0.46
CA LEU A 11 5.84 -3.72 -0.08
C LEU A 11 5.07 -4.38 1.07
N VAL A 12 3.75 -4.19 1.07
CA VAL A 12 2.88 -4.69 2.14
C VAL A 12 2.22 -5.98 1.68
N PRO A 13 2.51 -7.12 2.32
CA PRO A 13 1.85 -8.37 1.99
C PRO A 13 0.37 -8.30 2.38
N ASN A 14 -0.49 -8.96 1.61
CA ASN A 14 -1.89 -9.17 1.95
C ASN A 14 -2.16 -10.64 2.27
N THR A 15 -3.20 -10.89 3.05
CA THR A 15 -3.62 -12.25 3.44
C THR A 15 -4.41 -12.93 2.33
N LEU A 16 -4.15 -14.21 2.08
CA LEU A 16 -4.97 -15.04 1.19
C LEU A 16 -6.32 -15.36 1.83
N GLY A 17 -7.34 -14.55 1.56
CA GLY A 17 -8.75 -14.86 1.87
C GLY A 17 -9.14 -14.91 3.35
N ASN A 18 -8.19 -14.87 4.30
CA ASN A 18 -8.46 -14.84 5.73
C ASN A 18 -8.46 -13.39 6.26
N PRO A 19 -9.59 -12.87 6.76
CA PRO A 19 -9.65 -11.53 7.36
C PRO A 19 -8.93 -11.41 8.72
N GLU A 20 -8.54 -12.53 9.35
CA GLU A 20 -7.77 -12.53 10.59
C GLU A 20 -6.29 -12.25 10.34
N THR A 21 -5.93 -10.96 10.32
CA THR A 21 -4.56 -10.48 10.13
C THR A 21 -3.68 -10.68 11.36
N GLY A 22 -4.26 -10.74 12.57
CA GLY A 22 -3.51 -10.76 13.84
C GLY A 22 -2.57 -11.94 14.06
N TRP A 23 -2.81 -13.08 13.39
CA TRP A 23 -1.94 -14.26 13.44
C TRP A 23 -0.94 -14.35 12.29
N THR A 24 -1.16 -13.55 11.23
CA THR A 24 -0.54 -13.76 9.91
C THR A 24 0.30 -12.57 9.45
N ILE A 25 0.04 -11.38 10.02
CA ILE A 25 0.73 -10.13 9.68
C ILE A 25 1.55 -9.67 10.89
N PRO A 26 2.88 -9.52 10.75
CA PRO A 26 3.73 -8.99 11.81
C PRO A 26 3.33 -7.58 12.22
N GLU A 27 3.46 -7.25 13.52
CA GLU A 27 3.14 -5.92 14.07
C GLU A 27 3.86 -4.78 13.34
N GLY A 28 5.09 -5.03 12.87
CA GLY A 28 5.85 -4.07 12.08
C GLY A 28 5.13 -3.62 10.80
N VAL A 29 4.39 -4.51 10.14
CA VAL A 29 3.61 -4.18 8.93
C VAL A 29 2.46 -3.24 9.29
N SER A 30 1.72 -3.56 10.35
CA SER A 30 0.63 -2.69 10.84
C SER A 30 1.16 -1.29 11.20
N ARG A 31 2.34 -1.20 11.83
CA ARG A 31 2.96 0.08 12.16
C ARG A 31 3.36 0.87 10.91
N THR A 32 3.95 0.22 9.92
CA THR A 32 4.30 0.86 8.64
C THR A 32 3.05 1.41 7.97
N VAL A 33 2.02 0.56 7.81
CA VAL A 33 0.75 0.93 7.17
C VAL A 33 0.08 2.12 7.84
N ARG A 34 0.09 2.21 9.18
CA ARG A 34 -0.47 3.35 9.92
C ARG A 34 0.24 4.68 9.65
N ASN A 35 1.54 4.63 9.33
CA ASN A 35 2.34 5.82 9.05
C ASN A 35 2.39 6.16 7.55
N THR A 36 1.79 5.33 6.69
CA THR A 36 1.72 5.54 5.25
C THR A 36 0.40 6.22 4.87
N GLY A 37 0.48 7.26 4.04
CA GLY A 37 -0.68 8.01 3.56
C GLY A 37 -1.05 7.77 2.10
N VAL A 38 -0.19 7.09 1.35
CA VAL A 38 -0.34 6.85 -0.09
C VAL A 38 -0.26 5.35 -0.35
N PHE A 39 -1.26 4.80 -1.04
CA PHE A 39 -1.37 3.38 -1.30
C PHE A 39 -1.53 3.09 -2.79
N ILE A 40 -0.68 2.22 -3.33
CA ILE A 40 -0.85 1.62 -4.65
C ILE A 40 -1.50 0.26 -4.43
N VAL A 41 -2.64 0.01 -5.07
CA VAL A 41 -3.50 -1.15 -4.78
C VAL A 41 -4.15 -1.68 -6.04
N GLU A 42 -4.36 -2.99 -6.13
CA GLU A 42 -5.10 -3.57 -7.26
C GLU A 42 -6.60 -3.26 -7.21
N ASN A 43 -7.15 -3.21 -5.99
CA ASN A 43 -8.56 -2.93 -5.77
C ASN A 43 -8.74 -2.05 -4.53
N VAL A 44 -9.23 -0.82 -4.75
CA VAL A 44 -9.42 0.16 -3.66
C VAL A 44 -10.40 -0.36 -2.60
N ARG A 45 -11.47 -1.06 -2.98
CA ARG A 45 -12.46 -1.56 -2.02
C ARG A 45 -11.85 -2.61 -1.08
N ASN A 46 -11.07 -3.54 -1.62
CA ASN A 46 -10.42 -4.59 -0.84
C ASN A 46 -9.31 -4.01 0.03
N ALA A 47 -8.50 -3.10 -0.49
CA ALA A 47 -7.46 -2.41 0.27
C ALA A 47 -8.05 -1.68 1.49
N ARG A 48 -9.14 -0.93 1.33
CA ARG A 48 -9.81 -0.25 2.45
C ARG A 48 -10.24 -1.20 3.55
N ARG A 49 -10.78 -2.37 3.19
CA ARG A 49 -11.17 -3.41 4.15
C ARG A 49 -9.95 -4.00 4.88
N TYR A 50 -8.86 -4.23 4.15
CA TYR A 50 -7.61 -4.72 4.72
C TYR A 50 -6.98 -3.71 5.68
N LEU A 51 -6.90 -2.44 5.31
CA LEU A 51 -6.39 -1.37 6.17
C LEU A 51 -7.21 -1.27 7.47
N LYS A 52 -8.55 -1.35 7.37
CA LYS A 52 -9.42 -1.38 8.56
C LYS A 52 -9.29 -2.65 9.40
N SER A 53 -8.91 -3.79 8.82
CA SER A 53 -8.64 -5.00 9.61
C SER A 53 -7.27 -4.95 10.31
N LEU A 54 -6.30 -4.22 9.77
CA LEU A 54 -5.02 -3.94 10.44
C LEU A 54 -5.15 -2.89 11.55
N ASP A 55 -5.95 -1.87 11.31
CA ASP A 55 -6.24 -0.82 12.28
C ASP A 55 -7.63 -0.19 12.02
N PRO A 56 -8.63 -0.51 12.86
CA PRO A 56 -9.97 0.07 12.75
C PRO A 56 -10.00 1.59 12.89
N SER A 57 -8.99 2.21 13.50
CA SER A 57 -8.91 3.66 13.72
C SER A 57 -8.38 4.47 12.53
N MET A 58 -7.91 3.83 11.46
CA MET A 58 -7.41 4.55 10.29
C MET A 58 -8.52 5.36 9.59
N GLU A 59 -8.29 6.65 9.38
CA GLU A 59 -9.20 7.54 8.65
C GLU A 59 -9.04 7.36 7.14
N ILE A 60 -9.70 6.34 6.59
CA ILE A 60 -9.56 5.90 5.19
C ILE A 60 -9.81 7.02 4.17
N ASP A 61 -10.72 7.94 4.47
CA ASP A 61 -11.07 9.05 3.57
C ASP A 61 -9.94 10.09 3.43
N GLN A 62 -8.93 10.06 4.30
CA GLN A 62 -7.74 10.92 4.22
C GLN A 62 -6.60 10.30 3.42
N LEU A 63 -6.73 9.03 3.02
CA LEU A 63 -5.68 8.29 2.32
C LEU A 63 -5.77 8.50 0.81
N VAL A 64 -4.61 8.54 0.16
CA VAL A 64 -4.51 8.58 -1.31
C VAL A 64 -4.40 7.14 -1.82
N PHE A 65 -5.20 6.81 -2.83
CA PHE A 65 -5.16 5.50 -3.50
C PHE A 65 -4.86 5.66 -4.98
N HIS A 66 -3.87 4.93 -5.47
CA HIS A 66 -3.61 4.70 -6.88
C HIS A 66 -4.02 3.26 -7.21
N GLU A 67 -4.98 3.10 -8.13
CA GLU A 67 -5.43 1.78 -8.54
C GLU A 67 -4.56 1.26 -9.69
N LEU A 68 -3.86 0.14 -9.46
CA LEU A 68 -2.97 -0.51 -10.42
C LEU A 68 -3.56 -1.86 -10.82
N ASN A 69 -4.15 -1.95 -12.02
CA ASN A 69 -4.76 -3.17 -12.55
C ASN A 69 -4.45 -3.34 -14.05
N GLU A 70 -4.95 -4.41 -14.67
CA GLU A 70 -4.73 -4.74 -16.09
C GLU A 70 -5.22 -3.68 -17.09
N HIS A 71 -6.06 -2.73 -16.64
CA HIS A 71 -6.55 -1.63 -17.45
C HIS A 71 -5.79 -0.31 -17.19
N THR A 72 -4.86 -0.28 -16.23
CA THR A 72 -4.02 0.89 -15.97
C THR A 72 -3.08 1.13 -17.15
N PRO A 73 -3.14 2.28 -17.82
CA PRO A 73 -2.22 2.60 -18.91
C PRO A 73 -0.77 2.63 -18.42
N PRO A 74 0.20 2.04 -19.15
CA PRO A 74 1.61 2.02 -18.74
C PRO A 74 2.21 3.41 -18.48
N GLU A 75 1.70 4.43 -19.16
CA GLU A 75 2.09 5.83 -18.97
C GLU A 75 1.67 6.44 -17.63
N GLU A 76 0.67 5.87 -16.95
CA GLU A 76 0.20 6.35 -15.64
C GLU A 76 1.02 5.78 -14.49
N ILE A 77 1.56 4.56 -14.64
CA ILE A 77 2.28 3.82 -13.59
C ILE A 77 3.44 4.63 -12.99
N PRO A 78 4.32 5.30 -13.77
CA PRO A 78 5.39 6.12 -13.20
C PRO A 78 4.89 7.20 -12.23
N GLY A 79 3.72 7.78 -12.49
CA GLY A 79 3.12 8.85 -11.67
C GLY A 79 2.68 8.38 -10.29
N PHE A 80 2.47 7.07 -10.08
CA PHE A 80 2.06 6.54 -8.77
C PHE A 80 3.15 6.67 -7.71
N LEU A 81 4.41 6.86 -8.13
CA LEU A 81 5.54 7.08 -7.25
C LEU A 81 5.85 8.57 -7.03
N ASP A 82 5.12 9.50 -7.65
CA ASP A 82 5.42 10.93 -7.54
C ASP A 82 5.41 11.40 -6.08
N GLU A 83 4.38 11.05 -5.31
CA GLU A 83 4.30 11.39 -3.88
C GLU A 83 5.48 10.79 -3.09
N CYS A 84 5.91 9.57 -3.46
CA CYS A 84 7.09 8.92 -2.88
C CYS A 84 8.37 9.69 -3.20
N LEU A 85 8.54 10.13 -4.45
CA LEU A 85 9.69 10.92 -4.87
C LEU A 85 9.71 12.30 -4.18
N HIS A 86 8.57 12.81 -3.74
CA HIS A 86 8.42 14.07 -3.00
C HIS A 86 8.45 13.92 -1.46
N GLY A 87 8.79 12.73 -0.94
CA GLY A 87 9.05 12.55 0.49
C GLY A 87 7.92 11.94 1.30
N ARG A 88 6.83 11.52 0.67
CA ARG A 88 5.73 10.84 1.36
C ARG A 88 5.88 9.35 1.21
N ASP A 89 5.93 8.64 2.33
CA ASP A 89 5.95 7.18 2.31
C ASP A 89 4.72 6.63 1.56
N THR A 90 4.98 5.64 0.70
CA THR A 90 3.98 4.99 -0.14
C THR A 90 4.02 3.49 0.10
N ALA A 91 2.88 2.82 0.12
CA ALA A 91 2.79 1.36 0.24
C ALA A 91 2.12 0.75 -0.99
N LEU A 92 2.75 -0.27 -1.56
CA LEU A 92 2.12 -1.17 -2.53
C LEU A 92 1.52 -2.35 -1.76
N ILE A 93 0.22 -2.57 -1.91
CA ILE A 93 -0.49 -3.74 -1.36
C ILE A 93 -0.84 -4.66 -2.54
N SER A 94 -0.21 -5.82 -2.60
CA SER A 94 -0.52 -6.86 -3.60
C SER A 94 -1.69 -7.73 -3.14
N GLU A 95 -2.62 -8.09 -4.03
CA GLU A 95 -3.60 -9.13 -3.70
C GLU A 95 -2.95 -10.52 -3.80
N ALA A 96 -3.25 -11.40 -2.84
CA ALA A 96 -2.99 -12.84 -2.90
C ALA A 96 -1.61 -13.28 -3.45
N GLY A 97 -0.52 -12.99 -2.73
CA GLY A 97 0.81 -13.49 -3.08
C GLY A 97 1.92 -12.57 -2.58
N ALA A 98 3.15 -13.09 -2.48
CA ALA A 98 4.30 -12.28 -2.13
C ALA A 98 4.46 -11.13 -3.16
N PRO A 99 4.50 -9.86 -2.73
CA PRO A 99 4.68 -8.73 -3.65
C PRO A 99 5.97 -8.92 -4.46
N GLY A 100 5.87 -8.86 -5.79
CA GLY A 100 6.99 -9.06 -6.71
C GLY A 100 7.26 -10.52 -7.12
N VAL A 101 6.31 -11.45 -6.92
CA VAL A 101 6.42 -12.86 -7.34
C VAL A 101 5.45 -13.22 -8.49
N ALA A 102 4.49 -12.38 -8.82
CA ALA A 102 3.60 -12.51 -9.98
C ALA A 102 3.62 -11.22 -10.83
N ASP A 103 3.32 -11.40 -12.12
CA ASP A 103 3.55 -10.49 -13.27
C ASP A 103 3.32 -8.99 -13.04
#